data_AF-A0A2V9Q265-F1
#
_entry.id   AF-A0A2V9Q265-F1
#
_cell.length_a   1.000
_cell.length_b   1.000
_cell.length_c   1.000
_cell.angle_alpha   90.00
_cell.angle_beta   90.00
_cell.angle_gamma   90.00
#
_symmetry.space_group_name_H-M   'P 1'
#
loop_
_entity.id
_entity.type
_entity.pdbx_description
1 polymer ?
#
loop_
_entity_poly.entity_id
_entity_poly.type
_entity_poly.pdbx_seq_one_letter_code
_entity_poly.pdbx_strand_id
1 'polypeptide(L)'
;MEERFKAVKQDLDQASTEFGQFASKNAAIDIKEQSKAMLEAAATVEGELIAAESEMKGLEAIYTVNNARVRSVQARINELRKQLTDMGGKAGVVTPDSGGTADSLYPSIRQLPILGVTYADLYRKTKIQETVFETLTQQYELAKVQEAKETPSVKVLDVPNLPERKSFPPRVLIIFLCACFALAAGAVWVIARAQWQCVDAHNPRKIFVQDVFHVCNQAMPWAPPNGSRWQAATHRAWVRIVQRPKAVD
;
A
#
# COMPACT_ATOMS: atom_id res chain seq x y z
N MET A 1 12.26 -5.07 0.88
CA MET A 1 12.22 -4.70 2.32
C MET A 1 13.35 -5.36 3.10
N GLU A 2 13.55 -6.67 2.97
CA GLU A 2 14.59 -7.41 3.69
C GLU A 2 16.03 -6.91 3.42
N GLU A 3 16.38 -6.60 2.17
CA GLU A 3 17.69 -5.99 1.86
C GLU A 3 17.91 -4.63 2.53
N ARG A 4 16.86 -3.80 2.59
CA ARG A 4 16.92 -2.48 3.25
C ARG A 4 17.06 -2.62 4.77
N PHE A 5 16.38 -3.60 5.36
CA PHE A 5 16.51 -3.91 6.78
C PHE A 5 17.94 -4.34 7.13
N LYS A 6 18.54 -5.22 6.30
CA LYS A 6 19.92 -5.66 6.48
C LYS A 6 20.92 -4.51 6.36
N ALA A 7 20.73 -3.61 5.39
CA ALA A 7 21.57 -2.42 5.23
C ALA A 7 21.47 -1.48 6.45
N VAL A 8 20.26 -1.17 6.91
CA VAL A 8 20.05 -0.31 8.10
C VAL A 8 20.65 -0.92 9.35
N LYS A 9 20.54 -2.25 9.53
CA LYS A 9 21.18 -2.93 10.65
C LYS A 9 22.71 -2.76 10.61
N GLN A 10 23.32 -2.95 9.44
CA GLN A 10 24.76 -2.76 9.28
C GLN A 10 25.18 -1.30 9.56
N ASP A 11 24.39 -0.33 9.10
CA ASP A 11 24.63 1.09 9.36
C ASP A 11 24.51 1.44 10.86
N LEU A 12 23.55 0.84 11.56
CA LEU A 12 23.38 0.97 13.02
C LEU A 12 24.55 0.34 13.79
N ASP A 13 24.97 -0.87 13.41
CA ASP A 13 26.09 -1.57 14.03
C ASP A 13 27.40 -0.78 13.82
N GLN A 14 27.59 -0.20 12.63
CA GLN A 14 28.73 0.67 12.35
C GLN A 14 28.68 1.96 13.17
N ALA A 15 27.54 2.67 13.18
CA ALA A 15 27.39 3.92 13.93
C ALA A 15 27.59 3.73 15.44
N SER A 16 27.03 2.66 16.00
CA SER A 16 27.19 2.33 17.42
C SER A 16 28.64 1.93 17.75
N THR A 17 29.33 1.23 16.86
CA THR A 17 30.76 0.89 17.03
C THR A 17 31.62 2.15 16.99
N GLU A 18 31.40 3.05 16.04
CA GLU A 18 32.10 4.34 15.94
C GLU A 18 31.89 5.18 17.21
N PHE A 19 30.64 5.28 17.68
CA PHE A 19 30.31 5.99 18.91
C PHE A 19 30.98 5.35 20.14
N GLY A 20 30.92 4.02 20.27
CA GLY A 20 31.53 3.30 21.39
C GLY A 20 33.06 3.42 21.42
N GLN A 21 33.72 3.36 20.26
CA GLN A 21 35.17 3.59 20.15
C GLN A 21 35.54 5.03 20.53
N PHE A 22 34.76 6.01 20.10
CA PHE A 22 34.99 7.40 20.48
C PHE A 22 34.77 7.62 21.97
N ALA A 23 33.68 7.12 22.54
CA ALA A 23 33.35 7.27 23.96
C ALA A 23 34.37 6.59 24.87
N SER A 24 34.81 5.38 24.52
CA SER A 24 35.82 4.62 25.29
C SER A 24 37.20 5.28 25.25
N LYS A 25 37.67 5.74 24.09
CA LYS A 25 38.96 6.42 23.96
C LYS A 25 39.03 7.72 24.75
N ASN A 26 37.91 8.41 24.91
CA ASN A 26 37.84 9.72 25.55
C ASN A 26 37.26 9.68 26.97
N ALA A 27 37.03 8.50 27.56
CA ALA A 27 36.41 8.31 28.88
C ALA A 27 35.11 9.14 29.08
N ALA A 28 34.36 9.28 27.99
CA ALA A 28 33.29 10.25 27.84
C ALA A 28 31.94 9.63 28.15
N ILE A 29 31.61 9.49 29.44
CA ILE A 29 30.28 9.05 29.88
C ILE A 29 29.27 10.22 29.75
N ASP A 30 29.72 11.46 29.99
CA ASP A 30 28.94 12.67 29.70
C ASP A 30 29.86 13.88 29.42
N ILE A 31 30.26 14.08 28.17
CA ILE A 31 31.12 15.24 27.79
C ILE A 31 30.43 16.56 28.11
N LYS A 32 29.10 16.64 28.05
CA LYS A 32 28.39 17.91 28.23
C LYS A 32 28.40 18.34 29.69
N GLU A 33 28.08 17.44 30.61
CA GLU A 33 28.13 17.72 32.05
C GLU A 33 29.57 17.88 32.53
N GLN A 34 30.48 17.02 32.06
CA GLN A 34 31.91 17.11 32.41
C GLN A 34 32.54 18.42 31.90
N SER A 35 32.25 18.84 30.66
CA SER A 35 32.79 20.09 30.11
C SER A 35 32.26 21.32 30.86
N LYS A 36 30.98 21.31 31.23
CA LYS A 36 30.38 22.37 32.04
C LYS A 36 31.07 22.46 33.41
N ALA A 37 31.25 21.34 34.11
CA ALA A 37 31.90 21.29 35.42
C ALA A 37 33.38 21.75 35.34
N MET A 38 34.12 21.35 34.30
CA MET A 38 35.49 21.81 34.08
C MET A 38 35.57 23.31 33.79
N LEU A 39 34.64 23.84 32.99
CA LEU A 39 34.59 25.26 32.69
C LEU A 39 34.25 26.08 33.95
N GLU A 40 33.32 25.60 34.78
CA GLU A 40 33.00 26.23 36.07
C GLU A 40 34.19 26.19 37.04
N ALA A 41 34.92 25.07 37.12
CA ALA A 41 36.13 24.97 37.92
C ALA A 41 37.22 25.93 37.43
N ALA A 42 37.44 26.02 36.11
CA ALA A 42 38.41 26.94 35.52
C ALA A 42 38.02 28.40 35.75
N ALA A 43 36.73 28.74 35.61
CA ALA A 43 36.23 30.09 35.90
C ALA A 43 36.42 30.46 37.37
N THR A 44 36.29 29.50 38.29
CA THR A 44 36.55 29.72 39.72
C THR A 44 38.03 30.03 39.97
N VAL A 45 38.95 29.26 39.40
CA VAL A 45 40.40 29.50 39.53
C VAL A 45 40.82 30.81 38.86
N GLU A 46 40.24 31.16 37.72
CA GLU A 46 40.46 32.45 37.06
C GLU A 46 39.95 33.63 37.91
N GLY A 47 38.80 33.47 38.57
CA GLY A 47 38.29 34.43 39.53
C GLY A 47 39.25 34.64 40.72
N GLU A 48 39.79 33.55 41.27
CA GLU A 48 40.80 33.62 42.34
C GLU A 48 42.10 34.28 41.86
N LEU A 49 42.52 34.02 40.63
CA LEU A 49 43.70 34.64 40.02
C LEU A 49 43.51 36.16 39.89
N ILE A 50 42.39 36.61 39.36
CA ILE A 50 42.08 38.04 39.21
C ILE A 50 42.04 38.72 40.59
N ALA A 51 41.45 38.07 41.59
CA ALA A 51 41.43 38.58 42.96
C ALA A 51 42.85 38.71 43.54
N ALA A 52 43.70 37.69 43.38
CA ALA A 52 45.08 37.72 43.84
C ALA A 52 45.94 38.77 43.10
N GLU A 53 45.74 38.94 41.79
CA GLU A 53 46.41 39.98 41.00
C GLU A 53 45.99 41.40 41.44
N SER A 54 44.71 41.59 41.77
CA SER A 54 44.23 42.86 42.33
C SER A 54 44.81 43.12 43.73
N GLU A 55 44.91 42.09 44.58
CA GLU A 55 45.52 42.19 45.90
C GLU A 55 47.01 42.58 45.80
N MET A 56 47.74 41.94 44.88
CA MET A 56 49.14 42.25 44.62
C MET A 56 49.32 43.72 44.22
N LYS A 57 48.52 44.22 43.26
CA LYS A 57 48.58 45.63 42.82
C LYS A 57 48.27 46.60 43.96
N GLY A 58 47.33 46.26 44.85
CA GLY A 58 47.05 47.04 46.05
C GLY A 58 48.22 47.07 47.03
N LEU A 59 48.90 45.95 47.21
CA LEU A 59 50.11 45.85 48.05
C LEU A 59 51.30 46.61 47.46
N GLU A 60 51.47 46.60 46.13
CA GLU A 60 52.54 47.33 45.43
C GLU A 60 52.38 48.86 45.54
N ALA A 61 51.16 49.37 45.73
CA ALA A 61 50.93 50.80 45.95
C ALA A 61 51.42 51.29 47.32
N ILE A 62 51.54 50.38 48.30
CA ILE A 62 51.87 50.70 49.70
C ILE A 62 53.26 50.16 50.09
N TYR A 63 53.69 49.06 49.47
CA TYR A 63 54.91 48.35 49.79
C TYR A 63 55.84 48.22 48.58
N THR A 64 57.14 48.06 48.86
CA THR A 64 58.12 47.74 47.83
C THR A 64 58.03 46.27 47.41
N VAL A 65 58.47 45.98 46.18
CA VAL A 65 58.40 44.66 45.53
C VAL A 65 59.09 43.53 46.33
N ASN A 66 59.98 43.89 47.26
CA ASN A 66 60.78 42.94 48.03
C ASN A 66 60.13 42.49 49.36
N ASN A 67 58.98 43.08 49.73
CA ASN A 67 58.24 42.73 50.94
C ASN A 67 57.74 41.28 50.90
N ALA A 68 57.78 40.57 52.04
CA ALA A 68 57.29 39.20 52.17
C ALA A 68 55.82 39.06 51.73
N ARG A 69 54.97 40.07 51.98
CA ARG A 69 53.56 40.05 51.55
C ARG A 69 53.41 39.96 50.03
N VAL A 70 54.12 40.81 49.29
CA VAL A 70 54.09 40.82 47.81
C VAL A 70 54.60 39.48 47.27
N ARG A 71 55.68 38.93 47.84
CA ARG A 71 56.21 37.61 47.46
C ARG A 71 55.23 36.46 47.70
N SER A 72 54.48 36.49 48.81
CA SER A 72 53.48 35.45 49.10
C SER A 72 52.33 35.45 48.11
N VAL A 73 51.83 36.63 47.73
CA VAL A 73 50.76 36.77 46.73
C VAL A 73 51.28 36.40 45.34
N GLN A 74 52.50 36.80 44.99
CA GLN A 74 53.15 36.38 43.74
C GLN A 74 53.30 34.85 43.63
N ALA A 75 53.69 34.19 44.73
CA ALA A 75 53.77 32.73 44.77
C ALA A 75 52.40 32.08 44.54
N ARG A 76 51.34 32.64 45.14
CA ARG A 76 49.95 32.19 44.91
C ARG A 76 49.51 32.39 43.47
N ILE A 77 49.79 33.54 42.86
CA ILE A 77 49.50 33.82 41.44
C ILE A 77 50.19 32.79 40.53
N ASN A 78 51.47 32.49 40.81
CA ASN A 78 52.22 31.52 40.02
C ASN A 78 51.61 30.11 40.10
N GLU A 79 51.15 29.71 41.29
CA GLU A 79 50.47 28.43 41.50
C GLU A 79 49.11 28.39 40.78
N LEU A 80 48.28 29.44 40.90
CA LEU A 80 46.99 29.52 40.21
C LEU A 80 47.17 29.50 38.67
N ARG A 81 48.19 30.18 38.15
CA ARG A 81 48.54 30.12 36.71
C ARG A 81 48.97 28.72 36.28
N LYS A 82 49.71 28.01 37.13
CA LYS A 82 50.11 26.62 36.88
C LYS A 82 48.87 25.72 36.82
N GLN A 83 47.94 25.84 37.78
CA GLN A 83 46.69 25.10 37.79
C GLN A 83 45.83 25.36 36.54
N LEU A 84 45.72 26.62 36.08
CA LEU A 84 45.05 26.94 34.80
C LEU A 84 45.75 26.33 33.59
N THR A 85 47.08 26.27 33.59
CA THR A 85 47.86 25.65 32.50
C THR A 85 47.69 24.14 32.50
N ASP A 86 47.66 23.51 33.67
CA ASP A 86 47.45 22.07 33.84
C ASP A 86 46.03 21.66 33.43
N MET A 87 45.00 22.47 33.77
CA MET A 87 43.61 22.27 33.32
C MET A 87 43.40 22.57 31.83
N GLY A 88 44.07 23.61 31.32
CA GLY A 88 43.98 24.04 29.92
C GLY A 88 44.73 23.14 28.93
N GLY A 89 45.62 22.28 29.44
CA GLY A 89 46.52 21.43 28.65
C GLY A 89 47.66 22.23 28.01
N LYS A 90 48.83 21.60 27.87
CA LYS A 90 49.98 22.22 27.20
C LYS A 90 49.63 22.53 25.73
N ALA A 91 49.97 23.73 25.29
CA ALA A 91 49.81 24.22 23.90
C ALA A 91 50.73 23.52 22.88
N GLY A 92 51.06 22.25 23.09
CA GLY A 92 51.78 21.40 22.14
C GLY A 92 50.79 20.78 21.15
N VAL A 93 51.15 20.82 19.87
CA VAL A 93 50.47 20.25 18.70
C VAL A 93 49.48 19.13 19.05
N VAL A 94 48.19 19.43 18.85
CA VAL A 94 47.09 18.47 18.93
C VAL A 94 47.27 17.46 17.79
N THR A 95 48.03 16.40 18.04
CA THR A 95 47.97 15.21 17.21
C THR A 95 46.84 14.32 17.73
N PRO A 96 45.96 13.82 16.85
CA PRO A 96 44.87 12.92 17.23
C PRO A 96 45.37 11.55 17.76
N ASP A 97 46.68 11.32 17.69
CA ASP A 97 47.39 10.10 18.09
C ASP A 97 48.18 10.25 19.39
N SER A 98 48.09 11.39 20.07
CA SER A 98 48.59 11.52 21.44
C SER A 98 47.62 10.80 22.38
N GLY A 99 47.68 9.47 22.37
CA GLY A 99 47.24 8.66 23.50
C GLY A 99 47.81 9.30 24.75
N GLY A 100 46.92 9.77 25.63
CA GLY A 100 47.26 10.59 26.76
C GLY A 100 48.50 10.06 27.46
N THR A 101 49.44 10.96 27.76
CA THR A 101 50.38 10.70 28.83
C THR A 101 49.52 10.23 30.00
N ALA A 102 49.79 9.03 30.54
CA ALA A 102 48.92 8.24 31.41
C ALA A 102 48.51 8.90 32.74
N ASP A 103 48.74 10.20 32.88
CA ASP A 103 48.61 11.00 34.10
C ASP A 103 47.46 12.03 34.01
N SER A 104 46.91 12.32 32.83
CA SER A 104 45.74 13.20 32.68
C SER A 104 44.47 12.39 32.44
N LEU A 105 43.76 12.08 33.54
CA LEU A 105 42.47 11.37 33.53
C LEU A 105 41.35 12.12 32.77
N TYR A 106 41.59 13.39 32.42
CA TYR A 106 40.62 14.31 31.84
C TYR A 106 41.16 14.99 30.58
N PRO A 107 40.33 15.18 29.54
CA PRO A 107 40.71 15.96 28.36
C PRO A 107 40.95 17.42 28.74
N SER A 108 41.85 18.08 28.02
CA SER A 108 42.14 19.49 28.23
C SER A 108 40.95 20.38 27.85
N ILE A 109 40.75 21.49 28.58
CA ILE A 109 39.62 22.42 28.34
C ILE A 109 39.54 22.89 26.89
N ARG A 110 40.70 23.05 26.23
CA ARG A 110 40.79 23.51 24.84
C ARG A 110 40.29 22.49 23.83
N GLN A 111 40.33 21.20 24.16
CA GLN A 111 39.87 20.11 23.30
C GLN A 111 38.38 19.80 23.52
N LEU A 112 37.79 20.22 24.65
CA LEU A 112 36.38 19.97 24.99
C LEU A 112 35.38 20.37 23.89
N PRO A 113 35.48 21.53 23.21
CA PRO A 113 34.51 21.88 22.18
C PRO A 113 34.55 20.92 20.98
N ILE A 114 35.75 20.50 20.57
CA ILE A 114 35.94 19.57 19.44
C ILE A 114 35.40 18.19 19.82
N LEU A 115 35.71 17.71 21.02
CA LEU A 115 35.17 16.45 21.55
C LEU A 115 33.65 16.51 21.71
N GLY A 116 33.10 17.63 22.18
CA GLY A 116 31.67 17.81 22.37
C GLY A 116 30.88 17.78 21.06
N VAL A 117 31.37 18.47 20.01
CA VAL A 117 30.73 18.46 18.69
C VAL A 117 30.78 17.07 18.07
N THR A 118 31.95 16.44 18.06
CA THR A 118 32.14 15.08 17.50
C THR A 118 31.30 14.03 18.23
N TYR A 119 31.23 14.10 19.57
CA TYR A 119 30.33 13.27 20.37
C TYR A 119 28.87 13.48 20.00
N ALA A 120 28.41 14.73 19.92
CA ALA A 120 27.03 15.06 19.61
C ALA A 120 26.62 14.57 18.22
N ASP A 121 27.52 14.63 17.25
CA ASP A 121 27.28 14.14 15.90
C ASP A 121 27.20 12.62 15.84
N LEU A 122 28.13 11.89 16.49
CA LEU A 122 28.11 10.43 16.57
C LEU A 122 26.87 9.93 17.33
N TYR A 123 26.52 10.59 18.43
CA TYR A 123 25.32 10.29 19.20
C TYR A 123 24.06 10.48 18.35
N ARG A 124 23.96 11.60 17.63
CA ARG A 124 22.83 11.88 16.73
C ARG A 124 22.72 10.86 15.60
N LYS A 125 23.85 10.51 14.98
CA LYS A 125 23.91 9.48 13.92
C LYS A 125 23.40 8.13 14.45
N THR A 126 23.89 7.71 15.61
CA THR A 126 23.46 6.45 16.25
C THR A 126 21.96 6.47 16.55
N LYS A 127 21.44 7.57 17.11
CA LYS A 127 20.00 7.72 17.40
C LYS A 127 19.12 7.72 16.14
N ILE A 128 19.57 8.36 15.06
CA ILE A 128 18.85 8.30 13.78
C ILE A 128 18.77 6.86 13.29
N GLN A 129 19.89 6.12 13.28
CA GLN A 129 19.88 4.73 12.82
C GLN A 129 19.03 3.81 13.72
N GLU A 130 19.05 4.04 15.04
CA GLU A 130 18.23 3.30 15.99
C GLU A 130 16.74 3.50 15.71
N THR A 131 16.29 4.74 15.51
CA THR A 131 14.89 5.05 15.18
C THR A 131 14.46 4.49 13.81
N VAL A 132 15.33 4.54 12.80
CA VAL A 132 15.05 3.94 11.49
C VAL A 132 14.95 2.41 11.60
N PHE A 133 15.84 1.78 12.38
CA PHE A 133 15.80 0.34 12.62
C PHE A 133 14.53 -0.08 13.37
N GLU A 134 14.15 0.66 14.42
CA GLU A 134 12.95 0.40 15.21
C GLU A 134 11.69 0.48 14.34
N THR A 135 11.54 1.56 13.57
CA THR A 135 10.37 1.77 12.70
C THR A 135 10.27 0.70 11.60
N LEU A 136 11.39 0.32 10.97
CA LEU A 136 11.42 -0.77 9.99
C LEU A 136 11.10 -2.13 10.61
N THR A 137 11.58 -2.39 11.83
CA THR A 137 11.25 -3.63 12.56
C THR A 137 9.75 -3.72 12.83
N GLN A 138 9.14 -2.62 13.29
CA GLN A 138 7.70 -2.56 13.51
C GLN A 138 6.92 -2.82 12.22
N GLN A 139 7.31 -2.19 11.11
CA GLN A 139 6.67 -2.41 9.80
C GLN A 139 6.84 -3.85 9.31
N TYR A 140 8.00 -4.46 9.54
CA TYR A 140 8.27 -5.85 9.16
C TYR A 140 7.35 -6.83 9.89
N GLU A 141 7.23 -6.69 11.22
CA GLU A 141 6.34 -7.55 12.00
C GLU A 141 4.87 -7.32 11.65
N LEU A 142 4.46 -6.07 11.39
CA LEU A 142 3.11 -5.77 10.90
C LEU A 142 2.85 -6.41 9.53
N ALA A 143 3.79 -6.33 8.61
CA ALA A 143 3.68 -6.94 7.28
C ALA A 143 3.57 -8.48 7.38
N LYS A 144 4.34 -9.11 8.28
CA LYS A 144 4.28 -10.56 8.54
C LYS A 144 2.93 -11.00 9.10
N VAL A 145 2.34 -10.20 9.98
CA VAL A 145 0.98 -10.43 10.48
C VAL A 145 -0.06 -10.26 9.37
N GLN A 146 0.11 -9.25 8.51
CA GLN A 146 -0.80 -8.99 7.39
C GLN A 146 -0.74 -10.11 6.35
N GLU A 147 0.45 -10.61 6.02
CA GLU A 147 0.65 -11.75 5.14
C GLU A 147 -0.07 -13.00 5.67
N ALA A 148 0.03 -13.28 6.97
CA ALA A 148 -0.70 -14.38 7.59
C ALA A 148 -2.24 -14.19 7.52
N LYS A 149 -2.72 -12.93 7.63
CA LYS A 149 -4.14 -12.57 7.53
C LYS A 149 -4.68 -12.55 6.10
N GLU A 150 -3.83 -12.29 5.11
CA GLU A 150 -4.20 -12.23 3.68
C GLU A 150 -4.43 -13.59 3.04
N THR A 151 -4.36 -14.68 3.81
CA THR A 151 -4.92 -15.96 3.37
C THR A 151 -6.39 -15.72 3.05
N PRO A 152 -6.84 -15.82 1.77
CA PRO A 152 -8.20 -15.51 1.41
C PRO A 152 -9.10 -16.53 2.09
N SER A 153 -9.71 -16.16 3.22
CA SER A 153 -10.85 -16.90 3.73
C SER A 153 -11.91 -16.75 2.66
N VAL A 154 -12.11 -17.79 1.84
CA VAL A 154 -13.21 -17.86 0.89
C VAL A 154 -14.48 -17.78 1.73
N LYS A 155 -14.98 -16.55 1.92
CA LYS A 155 -16.19 -16.29 2.66
C LYS A 155 -17.31 -16.45 1.65
N VAL A 156 -17.95 -17.62 1.70
CA VAL A 156 -19.16 -17.91 0.93
C VAL A 156 -20.17 -16.82 1.29
N LEU A 157 -20.41 -15.89 0.36
CA LEU A 157 -21.07 -14.62 0.63
C LEU A 157 -22.60 -14.73 0.65
N ASP A 158 -23.18 -15.70 -0.03
CA ASP A 158 -24.55 -16.19 0.24
C ASP A 158 -24.82 -17.41 -0.65
N VAL A 159 -25.83 -18.20 -0.29
CA VAL A 159 -26.40 -19.19 -1.20
C VAL A 159 -27.21 -18.48 -2.31
N PRO A 160 -27.12 -18.91 -3.58
CA PRO A 160 -27.80 -18.24 -4.68
C PRO A 160 -29.32 -18.33 -4.50
N ASN A 161 -30.00 -17.18 -4.60
CA ASN A 161 -31.45 -17.12 -4.52
C ASN A 161 -32.07 -17.82 -5.74
N LEU A 162 -32.83 -18.89 -5.49
CA LEU A 162 -33.46 -19.67 -6.54
C LEU A 162 -34.65 -18.89 -7.13
N PRO A 163 -34.79 -18.83 -8.46
CA PRO A 163 -35.90 -18.10 -9.08
C PRO A 163 -37.23 -18.81 -8.81
N GLU A 164 -38.09 -18.23 -7.98
CA GLU A 164 -39.41 -18.77 -7.64
C GLU A 164 -40.39 -18.81 -8.81
N ARG A 165 -40.19 -17.95 -9.82
CA ARG A 165 -41.11 -17.83 -10.96
C ARG A 165 -40.39 -17.75 -12.29
N LYS A 166 -40.93 -18.50 -13.26
CA LYS A 166 -40.45 -18.53 -14.64
C LYS A 166 -40.84 -17.23 -15.35
N SER A 167 -39.83 -16.40 -15.64
CA SER A 167 -39.99 -15.07 -16.25
C SER A 167 -40.55 -15.11 -17.68
N PHE A 168 -40.14 -16.06 -18.52
CA PHE A 168 -40.54 -16.08 -19.94
C PHE A 168 -40.29 -17.45 -20.61
N PRO A 169 -41.00 -17.85 -21.69
CA PRO A 169 -42.25 -17.33 -22.25
C PRO A 169 -43.51 -17.99 -21.63
N PRO A 170 -44.68 -17.30 -21.60
CA PRO A 170 -45.93 -17.81 -21.05
C PRO A 170 -46.55 -18.88 -21.97
N ARG A 171 -46.08 -20.12 -21.86
CA ARG A 171 -46.50 -21.26 -22.70
C ARG A 171 -48.01 -21.48 -22.68
N VAL A 172 -48.66 -21.29 -21.53
CA VAL A 172 -50.11 -21.48 -21.37
C VAL A 172 -50.90 -20.51 -22.25
N LEU A 173 -50.44 -19.26 -22.37
CA LEU A 173 -51.10 -18.25 -23.19
C LEU A 173 -50.98 -18.59 -24.68
N ILE A 174 -49.80 -19.03 -25.12
CA ILE A 174 -49.57 -19.46 -26.50
C ILE A 174 -50.46 -20.67 -26.86
N ILE A 175 -50.50 -21.68 -25.99
CA ILE A 175 -51.33 -22.88 -26.18
C ILE A 175 -52.81 -22.49 -26.27
N PHE A 176 -53.28 -21.61 -25.39
CA PHE A 176 -54.66 -21.15 -25.39
C PHE A 176 -55.04 -20.45 -26.70
N LEU A 177 -54.20 -19.52 -27.18
CA LEU A 177 -54.44 -18.81 -28.45
C LEU A 177 -54.45 -19.77 -29.65
N CYS A 178 -53.48 -20.70 -29.73
CA CYS A 178 -53.45 -21.69 -30.79
C CYS A 178 -54.68 -22.62 -30.77
N ALA A 179 -55.13 -23.04 -29.58
CA ALA A 179 -56.31 -23.88 -29.43
C ALA A 179 -57.59 -23.15 -29.88
N CYS A 180 -57.78 -21.89 -29.46
CA CYS A 180 -58.90 -21.07 -29.93
C CYS A 180 -58.88 -20.88 -31.45
N PHE A 181 -57.72 -20.60 -32.03
CA PHE A 181 -57.59 -20.43 -33.48
C PHE A 181 -57.90 -21.72 -34.24
N ALA A 182 -57.41 -22.87 -33.78
CA ALA A 182 -57.67 -24.16 -34.40
C ALA A 182 -59.17 -24.53 -34.36
N LEU A 183 -59.85 -24.24 -33.25
CA LEU A 183 -61.30 -24.45 -33.12
C LEU A 183 -62.08 -23.56 -34.10
N ALA A 184 -61.75 -22.27 -34.16
CA ALA A 184 -62.39 -21.34 -35.08
C ALA A 184 -62.19 -21.76 -36.55
N ALA A 185 -60.96 -22.07 -36.93
CA ALA A 185 -60.65 -22.56 -38.28
C ALA A 185 -61.37 -23.87 -38.61
N GLY A 186 -61.45 -24.80 -37.65
CA GLY A 186 -62.19 -26.05 -37.79
C GLY A 186 -63.69 -25.83 -38.00
N ALA A 187 -64.31 -24.95 -37.22
CA ALA A 187 -65.72 -24.61 -37.37
C ALA A 187 -66.00 -23.98 -38.74
N VAL A 188 -65.18 -23.01 -39.17
CA VAL A 188 -65.27 -22.39 -40.49
C VAL A 188 -65.12 -23.44 -41.59
N TRP A 189 -64.17 -24.37 -41.46
CA TRP A 189 -63.97 -25.45 -42.44
C TRP A 189 -65.18 -26.37 -42.55
N VAL A 190 -65.78 -26.77 -41.41
CA VAL A 190 -66.98 -27.62 -41.41
C VAL A 190 -68.15 -26.91 -42.07
N ILE A 191 -68.37 -25.62 -41.77
CA ILE A 191 -69.44 -24.82 -42.39
C ILE A 191 -69.19 -24.66 -43.89
N ALA A 192 -67.97 -24.31 -44.30
CA ALA A 192 -67.59 -24.17 -45.70
C ALA A 192 -67.79 -25.49 -46.46
N ARG A 193 -67.41 -26.62 -45.86
CA ARG A 193 -67.61 -27.96 -46.44
C ARG A 193 -69.09 -28.31 -46.55
N ALA A 194 -69.88 -28.03 -45.51
CA ALA A 194 -71.32 -28.27 -45.53
C ALA A 194 -72.02 -27.42 -46.61
N GLN A 195 -71.65 -26.14 -46.71
CA GLN A 195 -72.15 -25.26 -47.77
C GLN A 195 -71.72 -25.77 -49.16
N TRP A 196 -70.47 -26.20 -49.34
CA TRP A 196 -69.98 -26.74 -50.61
C TRP A 196 -70.71 -28.01 -51.06
N GLN A 197 -71.18 -28.82 -50.11
CA GLN A 197 -71.94 -30.05 -50.38
C GLN A 197 -73.41 -29.77 -50.68
N CYS A 198 -74.03 -28.78 -50.03
CA CYS A 198 -75.42 -28.39 -50.30
C CYS A 198 -75.58 -27.54 -51.58
N VAL A 199 -74.51 -26.97 -52.13
CA VAL A 199 -74.57 -26.22 -53.40
C VAL A 199 -74.60 -27.17 -54.59
N ASP A 200 -75.73 -27.15 -55.30
CA ASP A 200 -76.04 -27.94 -56.50
C ASP A 200 -75.01 -27.79 -57.63
N ALA A 201 -74.81 -28.85 -58.41
CA ALA A 201 -73.70 -29.00 -59.36
C ALA A 201 -73.71 -28.01 -60.55
N HIS A 202 -74.82 -27.30 -60.81
CA HIS A 202 -74.96 -26.33 -61.90
C HIS A 202 -74.85 -24.86 -61.46
N ASN A 203 -74.46 -24.57 -60.21
CA ASN A 203 -74.30 -23.19 -59.76
C ASN A 203 -73.04 -22.53 -60.35
N PRO A 204 -73.13 -21.35 -60.99
CA PRO A 204 -72.01 -20.69 -61.67
C PRO A 204 -70.84 -20.33 -60.73
N ARG A 205 -71.11 -20.15 -59.43
CA ARG A 205 -70.09 -19.88 -58.41
C ARG A 205 -69.16 -21.08 -58.15
N LYS A 206 -69.66 -22.32 -58.30
CA LYS A 206 -68.87 -23.53 -58.06
C LYS A 206 -67.93 -23.81 -59.22
N ILE A 207 -68.41 -23.59 -60.45
CA ILE A 207 -67.64 -23.70 -61.69
C ILE A 207 -66.54 -22.62 -61.71
N PHE A 208 -66.85 -21.36 -61.38
CA PHE A 208 -65.83 -20.31 -61.29
C PHE A 208 -64.75 -20.60 -60.24
N VAL A 209 -65.11 -21.12 -59.06
CA VAL A 209 -64.10 -21.51 -58.05
C VAL A 209 -63.27 -22.69 -58.54
N GLN A 210 -63.86 -23.66 -59.25
CA GLN A 210 -63.11 -24.76 -59.84
C GLN A 210 -62.18 -24.28 -60.96
N ASP A 211 -62.61 -23.36 -61.81
CA ASP A 211 -61.79 -22.79 -62.89
C ASP A 211 -60.67 -21.92 -62.33
N VAL A 212 -60.94 -21.05 -61.36
CA VAL A 212 -59.92 -20.27 -60.66
C VAL A 212 -58.95 -21.18 -59.91
N PHE A 213 -59.44 -22.26 -59.29
CA PHE A 213 -58.58 -23.24 -58.62
C PHE A 213 -57.72 -24.00 -59.62
N HIS A 214 -58.26 -24.41 -60.77
CA HIS A 214 -57.51 -25.07 -61.83
C HIS A 214 -56.47 -24.14 -62.47
N VAL A 215 -56.82 -22.88 -62.76
CA VAL A 215 -55.91 -21.87 -63.31
C VAL A 215 -54.83 -21.50 -62.29
N CYS A 216 -55.18 -21.30 -61.01
CA CYS A 216 -54.21 -21.01 -59.96
C CYS A 216 -53.29 -22.20 -59.69
N ASN A 217 -53.81 -23.43 -59.70
CA ASN A 217 -53.01 -24.65 -59.56
C ASN A 217 -52.09 -24.91 -60.78
N GLN A 218 -52.49 -24.47 -61.98
CA GLN A 218 -51.62 -24.51 -63.17
C GLN A 218 -50.60 -23.36 -63.20
N ALA A 219 -50.96 -22.18 -62.66
CA ALA A 219 -50.12 -20.97 -62.68
C ALA A 219 -49.21 -20.81 -61.46
N MET A 220 -49.26 -21.72 -60.46
CA MET A 220 -48.47 -21.62 -59.24
C MET A 220 -47.38 -22.70 -59.16
N PRO A 221 -46.13 -22.40 -59.56
CA PRO A 221 -44.99 -23.32 -59.50
C PRO A 221 -44.30 -23.26 -58.13
N TRP A 222 -45.00 -23.59 -57.05
CA TRP A 222 -44.40 -23.68 -55.71
C TRP A 222 -44.72 -25.06 -55.11
N ALA A 223 -43.78 -26.00 -54.92
CA ALA A 223 -42.34 -25.94 -54.88
C ALA A 223 -41.73 -27.27 -55.37
N PRO A 224 -40.57 -27.26 -56.06
CA PRO A 224 -39.83 -28.49 -56.36
C PRO A 224 -39.41 -29.19 -55.05
N PRO A 225 -39.32 -30.53 -55.04
CA PRO A 225 -39.09 -31.32 -53.84
C PRO A 225 -37.61 -31.25 -53.46
N ASN A 226 -37.15 -30.13 -52.92
CA ASN A 226 -35.79 -30.05 -52.38
C ASN A 226 -35.78 -29.25 -51.07
N GLY A 227 -35.71 -29.98 -49.95
CA GLY A 227 -35.00 -29.47 -48.78
C GLY A 227 -35.62 -29.65 -47.39
N SER A 228 -36.94 -29.80 -47.22
CA SER A 228 -37.52 -29.94 -45.87
C SER A 228 -38.62 -31.00 -45.76
N ARG A 229 -38.47 -31.93 -44.79
CA ARG A 229 -39.40 -33.06 -44.55
C ARG A 229 -40.82 -32.61 -44.21
N TRP A 230 -40.98 -31.38 -43.72
CA TRP A 230 -42.26 -30.78 -43.36
C TRP A 230 -43.07 -30.34 -44.59
N GLN A 231 -42.43 -29.83 -45.63
CA GLN A 231 -43.11 -29.45 -46.89
C GLN A 231 -43.58 -30.67 -47.69
N ALA A 232 -42.85 -31.79 -47.64
CA ALA A 232 -43.30 -33.04 -48.27
C ALA A 232 -44.54 -33.64 -47.56
N ALA A 233 -44.65 -33.47 -46.25
CA ALA A 233 -45.80 -33.93 -45.47
C ALA A 233 -47.06 -33.11 -45.78
N THR A 234 -46.93 -31.79 -45.90
CA THR A 234 -48.06 -30.92 -46.26
C THR A 234 -48.53 -31.19 -47.70
N HIS A 235 -47.62 -31.43 -48.64
CA HIS A 235 -47.98 -31.85 -50.01
C HIS A 235 -48.76 -33.18 -50.02
N ARG A 236 -48.33 -34.20 -49.27
CA ARG A 236 -49.06 -35.48 -49.17
C ARG A 236 -50.45 -35.33 -48.54
N ALA A 237 -50.59 -34.48 -47.53
CA ALA A 237 -51.88 -34.18 -46.91
C ALA A 237 -52.82 -33.47 -47.90
N TRP A 238 -52.28 -32.53 -48.68
CA TRP A 238 -53.03 -31.76 -49.66
C TRP A 238 -53.51 -32.64 -50.83
N VAL A 239 -52.66 -33.53 -51.36
CA VAL A 239 -53.04 -34.51 -52.40
C VAL A 239 -54.13 -35.48 -51.90
N ARG A 240 -54.08 -35.88 -50.62
CA ARG A 240 -55.13 -36.72 -50.01
C ARG A 240 -56.48 -35.99 -49.85
N ILE A 241 -56.47 -34.67 -49.64
CA ILE A 241 -57.70 -33.88 -49.53
C ILE A 241 -58.36 -33.70 -50.91
N VAL A 242 -57.57 -33.65 -51.98
CA VAL A 242 -58.05 -33.41 -53.36
C VAL A 242 -58.69 -34.65 -54.00
N GLN A 243 -58.37 -35.87 -53.59
CA GLN A 243 -58.94 -37.09 -54.18
C GLN A 243 -59.94 -37.82 -53.26
N ARG A 244 -61.24 -37.52 -53.40
CA ARG A 244 -62.34 -38.51 -53.35
C ARG A 244 -63.62 -37.95 -54.01
N PRO A 245 -64.00 -38.43 -55.20
CA PRO A 245 -65.37 -38.77 -55.50
C PRO A 245 -65.55 -40.30 -55.42
N LYS A 246 -66.64 -40.74 -54.78
CA LYS A 246 -67.05 -42.15 -54.70
C LYS A 246 -67.37 -42.67 -56.11
N ALA A 247 -66.83 -43.83 -56.47
CA ALA A 247 -67.41 -44.67 -57.51
C ALA A 247 -68.77 -45.18 -57.01
N VAL A 248 -69.81 -45.00 -57.81
CA VAL A 248 -71.11 -45.66 -57.65
C VAL A 248 -71.26 -46.49 -58.93
N ASP A 249 -71.39 -47.81 -58.74
CA ASP A 249 -71.78 -48.76 -59.79
C ASP A 249 -73.19 -48.45 -60.33
#